data_AF-A0A259SXW8-F1
#
_entry.id   AF-A0A259SXW8-F1
#
_cell.length_a   1.000
_cell.length_b   1.000
_cell.length_c   1.000
_cell.angle_alpha   90.00
_cell.angle_beta   90.00
_cell.angle_gamma   90.00
#
_symmetry.space_group_name_H-M   'P 1'
#
loop_
_entity.id
_entity.type
_entity.pdbx_description
1 polymer ?
#
loop_
_entity_poly.entity_id
_entity_poly.type
_entity_poly.pdbx_seq_one_letter_code
_entity_poly.pdbx_strand_id
1 'polypeptide(L)'
;ALNDAALKADPVTLARMRTQLERSLSSLSGVGVLQVKLTVSGRDLNAGSAPAAPTTVDPRPLVLTDKGFGYLAGGELTPIAGVSVPLESFPEPIAAIRAATGAQRVAVQGASGVVYAVADGRTDEIDSRPGLIPPSLDPFGYIWTVPRTSPSSIFAWPNSSSGSASASRSLAGPSDAGQITAMAVSRDGARLAMAVTANGQVRIEVVAITRDDRGAPTGLGVADPNVISWPAAALDIAWLDDTTVGVLATDGASPLLRQQQVGGPARTVDVPEATQTIAPASPTSTVQLFGNGVLWVRSGPAPTQVSTNVKVLAVQLGG
;
A
#
# COMPACT_ATOMS: atom_id res chain seq x y z
N ALA A 1 31.26 0.32 18.09
CA ALA A 1 32.29 -0.41 17.34
C ALA A 1 31.65 -1.69 16.80
N LEU A 2 31.87 -2.01 15.53
CA LEU A 2 31.37 -3.27 14.94
C LEU A 2 32.34 -4.42 15.25
N ASN A 3 31.84 -5.66 15.21
CA ASN A 3 32.66 -6.85 15.35
C ASN A 3 33.35 -7.22 14.01
N ASP A 4 34.30 -8.16 14.05
CA ASP A 4 35.08 -8.56 12.88
C ASP A 4 34.25 -9.17 11.73
N ALA A 5 32.98 -9.53 11.97
CA ALA A 5 32.08 -9.99 10.92
C ALA A 5 31.76 -8.89 9.89
N ALA A 6 31.85 -7.61 10.27
CA ALA A 6 31.66 -6.48 9.35
C ALA A 6 32.77 -6.38 8.28
N LEU A 7 33.95 -6.97 8.49
CA LEU A 7 35.02 -7.03 7.49
C LEU A 7 34.71 -7.93 6.29
N LYS A 8 33.68 -8.77 6.40
CA LYS A 8 33.24 -9.68 5.33
C LYS A 8 32.05 -9.13 4.52
N ALA A 9 31.47 -8.02 4.93
CA ALA A 9 30.35 -7.39 4.23
C ALA A 9 30.84 -6.66 2.98
N ASP A 10 30.09 -6.76 1.88
CA ASP A 10 30.40 -6.02 0.67
C ASP A 10 30.22 -4.49 0.85
N PRO A 11 30.84 -3.66 -0.01
CA PRO A 11 30.79 -2.20 0.12
C PRO A 11 29.38 -1.59 0.10
N VAL A 12 28.42 -2.21 -0.59
CA VAL A 12 27.03 -1.74 -0.66
C VAL A 12 26.30 -2.03 0.65
N THR A 13 26.53 -3.21 1.22
CA THR A 13 26.03 -3.59 2.54
C THR A 13 26.58 -2.67 3.63
N LEU A 14 27.87 -2.36 3.59
CA LEU A 14 28.49 -1.41 4.53
C LEU A 14 27.94 0.01 4.37
N ALA A 15 27.72 0.47 3.13
CA ALA A 15 27.10 1.77 2.85
C ALA A 15 25.65 1.84 3.37
N ARG A 16 24.87 0.77 3.21
CA ARG A 16 23.50 0.67 3.77
C ARG A 16 23.50 0.64 5.29
N MET A 17 24.38 -0.12 5.92
CA MET A 17 24.54 -0.17 7.38
C MET A 17 24.86 1.21 7.95
N ARG A 18 25.79 1.93 7.29
CA ARG A 18 26.15 3.30 7.66
C ARG A 18 24.93 4.23 7.58
N THR A 19 24.23 4.26 6.45
CA THR A 19 23.04 5.10 6.25
C THR A 19 21.94 4.81 7.27
N GLN A 20 21.74 3.56 7.66
CA GLN A 20 20.74 3.18 8.69
C GLN A 20 21.15 3.65 10.09
N LEU A 21 22.42 3.47 10.47
CA LEU A 21 22.94 3.97 11.76
C LEU A 21 22.88 5.49 11.85
N GLU A 22 23.22 6.20 10.77
CA GLU A 22 23.06 7.65 10.67
C GLU A 22 21.61 8.07 10.95
N ARG A 23 20.61 7.38 10.37
CA ARG A 23 19.20 7.65 10.64
C ARG A 23 18.79 7.36 12.08
N SER A 24 19.10 6.18 12.61
CA SER A 24 18.73 5.81 13.98
C SER A 24 19.30 6.78 15.03
N LEU A 25 20.48 7.33 14.77
CA LEU A 25 21.11 8.32 15.64
C LEU A 25 20.58 9.73 15.42
N SER A 26 20.18 10.09 14.19
CA SER A 26 19.55 11.38 13.88
C SER A 26 18.12 11.50 14.42
N SER A 27 17.41 10.38 14.56
CA SER A 27 16.07 10.34 15.17
C SER A 27 16.08 10.48 16.70
N LEU A 28 17.26 10.44 17.34
CA LEU A 28 17.40 10.72 18.77
C LEU A 28 17.50 12.24 18.97
N SER A 29 16.34 12.87 19.17
CA SER A 29 16.20 14.30 19.47
C SER A 29 17.13 14.71 20.62
N GLY A 30 18.20 15.46 20.34
CA GLY A 30 19.08 16.05 21.37
C GLY A 30 20.59 15.87 21.14
N VAL A 31 21.01 15.03 20.19
CA VAL A 31 22.43 14.86 19.86
C VAL A 31 22.69 15.40 18.45
N GLY A 32 23.45 16.49 18.34
CA GLY A 32 23.91 17.03 17.07
C GLY A 32 24.96 16.12 16.43
N VAL A 33 24.54 14.98 15.89
CA VAL A 33 25.44 14.02 15.23
C VAL A 33 25.88 14.59 13.89
N LEU A 34 27.10 15.13 13.84
CA LEU A 34 27.68 15.71 12.63
C LEU A 34 28.15 14.65 11.62
N GLN A 35 28.54 13.46 12.10
CA GLN A 35 29.02 12.37 11.25
C GLN A 35 29.00 11.03 12.00
N VAL A 36 28.62 9.94 11.32
CA VAL A 36 28.82 8.57 11.82
C VAL A 36 29.99 7.93 11.09
N LYS A 37 30.86 7.29 11.86
CA LYS A 37 32.04 6.58 11.36
C LYS A 37 31.97 5.12 11.78
N LEU A 38 32.05 4.21 10.82
CA LEU A 38 32.11 2.78 11.08
C LEU A 38 33.56 2.37 11.30
N THR A 39 33.87 1.85 12.48
CA THR A 39 35.20 1.32 12.81
C THR A 39 35.14 -0.15 13.20
N VAL A 40 36.12 -0.92 12.72
CA VAL A 40 36.41 -2.30 13.17
C VAL A 40 37.86 -2.35 13.64
N SER A 41 38.07 -2.81 14.88
CA SER A 41 39.41 -2.89 15.49
C SER A 41 40.21 -1.58 15.38
N GLY A 42 39.52 -0.44 15.48
CA GLY A 42 40.10 0.91 15.41
C GLY A 42 40.40 1.44 14.01
N ARG A 43 40.14 0.67 12.94
CA ARG A 43 40.30 1.13 11.55
C ARG A 43 38.97 1.56 10.94
N ASP A 44 39.00 2.64 10.17
CA ASP A 44 37.83 3.12 9.46
C ASP A 44 37.47 2.23 8.29
N LEU A 45 36.21 1.81 8.26
CA LEU A 45 35.60 1.25 7.08
C LEU A 45 35.14 2.44 6.24
N ASN A 46 35.85 2.78 5.16
CA ASN A 46 35.45 3.79 4.18
C ASN A 46 34.19 3.34 3.40
N ALA A 47 33.09 3.16 4.11
CA ALA A 47 31.78 2.94 3.54
C ALA A 47 31.25 4.30 3.06
N GLY A 48 31.08 4.45 1.74
CA GLY A 48 30.35 5.58 1.16
C GLY A 48 28.92 5.64 1.69
N SER A 49 28.21 6.74 1.47
CA SER A 49 26.77 6.79 1.73
C SER A 49 26.03 6.15 0.56
N ALA A 50 25.10 5.23 0.85
CA ALA A 50 24.10 4.84 -0.14
C ALA A 50 23.01 5.94 -0.13
N PRO A 51 22.49 6.38 -1.29
CA PRO A 51 21.30 7.22 -1.30
C PRO A 51 20.20 6.50 -0.55
N ALA A 52 19.82 7.07 0.60
CA ALA A 52 18.67 6.65 1.35
C ALA A 52 17.45 6.79 0.43
N ALA A 53 16.68 5.72 0.25
CA ALA A 53 15.30 5.90 -0.21
C ALA A 53 14.64 6.89 0.76
N PRO A 54 14.00 7.96 0.25
CA PRO A 54 13.29 8.90 1.11
C PRO A 54 12.22 8.12 1.88
N THR A 55 12.27 8.21 3.21
CA THR A 55 11.25 7.63 4.09
C THR A 55 10.01 8.53 4.18
N THR A 56 10.10 9.76 3.67
CA THR A 56 8.98 10.68 3.62
C THR A 56 8.11 10.33 2.41
N VAL A 57 6.90 9.84 2.67
CA VAL A 57 5.85 9.74 1.65
C VAL A 57 5.53 11.12 1.12
N ASP A 58 5.51 11.27 -0.19
CA ASP A 58 5.06 12.49 -0.85
C ASP A 58 3.60 12.76 -0.44
N PRO A 59 3.29 13.91 0.18
CA PRO A 59 1.94 14.19 0.66
C PRO A 59 0.95 14.48 -0.47
N ARG A 60 1.44 14.69 -1.71
CA ARG A 60 0.60 15.00 -2.86
C ARG A 60 -0.22 13.77 -3.27
N PRO A 61 -1.48 13.94 -3.65
CA PRO A 61 -2.26 12.86 -4.24
C PRO A 61 -1.59 12.29 -5.49
N LEU A 62 -1.56 10.97 -5.60
CA LEU A 62 -1.09 10.28 -6.79
C LEU A 62 -2.30 9.91 -7.66
N VAL A 63 -2.36 10.44 -8.88
CA VAL A 63 -3.59 10.36 -9.68
C VAL A 63 -3.30 10.04 -11.15
N LEU A 64 -4.29 9.44 -11.80
CA LEU A 64 -4.42 9.38 -13.25
C LEU A 64 -5.48 10.41 -13.69
N THR A 65 -5.17 11.20 -14.72
CA THR A 65 -6.09 12.18 -15.34
C THR A 65 -5.99 12.09 -16.87
N ASP A 66 -6.70 12.94 -17.60
CA ASP A 66 -6.48 13.11 -19.04
C ASP A 66 -5.08 13.66 -19.39
N LYS A 67 -4.43 14.38 -18.47
CA LYS A 67 -3.07 14.92 -18.67
C LYS A 67 -1.96 13.89 -18.45
N GLY A 68 -2.30 12.70 -17.93
CA GLY A 68 -1.36 11.63 -17.61
C GLY A 68 -1.41 11.20 -16.15
N PHE A 69 -0.34 10.51 -15.71
CA PHE A 69 -0.22 9.95 -14.36
C PHE A 69 0.91 10.60 -13.57
N GLY A 70 0.66 10.96 -12.31
CA GLY A 70 1.70 11.50 -11.44
C GLY A 70 1.19 12.14 -10.14
N TYR A 71 2.10 12.74 -9.40
CA TYR A 71 1.79 13.49 -8.19
C TYR A 71 1.14 14.83 -8.55
N LEU A 72 -0.06 15.09 -8.03
CA LEU A 72 -0.84 16.28 -8.32
C LEU A 72 -0.53 17.42 -7.35
N ALA A 73 -0.17 18.59 -7.88
CA ALA A 73 -0.10 19.83 -7.12
C ALA A 73 -0.50 21.02 -7.98
N GLY A 74 -1.43 21.85 -7.50
CA GLY A 74 -1.86 23.06 -8.23
C GLY A 74 -2.41 22.80 -9.63
N GLY A 75 -2.97 21.61 -9.90
CA GLY A 75 -3.48 21.22 -11.22
C GLY A 75 -2.42 20.69 -12.20
N GLU A 76 -1.15 20.63 -11.77
CA GLU A 76 -0.03 20.09 -12.52
C GLU A 76 0.38 18.71 -12.00
N LEU A 77 0.86 17.86 -12.91
CA LEU A 77 1.33 16.51 -12.59
C LEU A 77 2.85 16.47 -12.61
N THR A 78 3.44 15.95 -11.54
CA THR A 78 4.85 15.51 -11.54
C THR A 78 4.90 14.04 -11.93
N PRO A 79 5.44 13.69 -13.11
CA PRO A 79 5.50 12.30 -13.56
C PRO A 79 6.47 11.46 -12.73
N ILE A 80 6.26 10.15 -12.75
CA ILE A 80 7.07 9.13 -12.09
C ILE A 80 7.82 8.34 -13.14
N ALA A 81 9.15 8.38 -13.06
CA ALA A 81 10.03 7.64 -13.95
C ALA A 81 9.69 6.14 -13.93
N GLY A 82 9.59 5.55 -15.13
CA GLY A 82 9.30 4.12 -15.30
C GLY A 82 7.83 3.72 -15.09
N VAL A 83 6.93 4.63 -14.69
CA VAL A 83 5.52 4.29 -14.41
C VAL A 83 4.53 5.19 -15.16
N SER A 84 4.75 6.50 -15.25
CA SER A 84 3.77 7.40 -15.88
C SER A 84 3.48 7.07 -17.34
N VAL A 85 4.53 6.89 -18.16
CA VAL A 85 4.38 6.59 -19.59
C VAL A 85 3.65 5.25 -19.84
N PRO A 86 3.98 4.14 -19.16
CA PRO A 86 3.18 2.91 -19.25
C PRO A 86 1.69 3.08 -18.89
N LEU A 87 1.34 3.94 -17.93
CA LEU A 87 -0.06 4.16 -17.54
C LEU A 87 -0.81 5.09 -18.49
N GLU A 88 -0.12 6.02 -19.13
CA GLU A 88 -0.68 6.86 -20.20
C GLU A 88 -1.03 6.06 -21.47
N SER A 89 -0.22 5.04 -21.75
CA SER A 89 -0.36 4.14 -22.89
C SER A 89 -0.99 2.79 -22.53
N PHE A 90 -1.64 2.71 -21.36
CA PHE A 90 -2.25 1.46 -20.89
C PHE A 90 -3.31 0.96 -21.88
N PRO A 91 -3.35 -0.35 -22.19
CA PRO A 91 -4.14 -0.88 -23.30
C PRO A 91 -5.67 -0.77 -23.12
N GLU A 92 -6.14 -0.43 -21.92
CA GLU A 92 -7.54 -0.33 -21.56
C GLU A 92 -7.77 0.74 -20.48
N PRO A 93 -9.03 1.15 -20.19
CA PRO A 93 -9.29 1.99 -19.03
C PRO A 93 -8.84 1.31 -17.73
N ILE A 94 -8.27 2.09 -16.82
CA ILE A 94 -7.78 1.59 -15.52
C ILE A 94 -8.90 1.73 -14.48
N ALA A 95 -9.19 0.63 -13.77
CA ALA A 95 -10.20 0.59 -12.71
C ALA A 95 -9.62 0.90 -11.33
N ALA A 96 -8.41 0.42 -11.02
CA ALA A 96 -7.76 0.66 -9.73
C ALA A 96 -6.24 0.70 -9.86
N ILE A 97 -5.60 1.49 -8.98
CA ILE A 97 -4.14 1.60 -8.89
C ILE A 97 -3.71 1.47 -7.42
N ARG A 98 -2.70 0.65 -7.15
CA ARG A 98 -1.96 0.60 -5.86
C ARG A 98 -0.49 0.88 -6.10
N ALA A 99 0.12 1.75 -5.31
CA ALA A 99 1.50 2.17 -5.52
C ALA A 99 2.38 1.90 -4.29
N ALA A 100 3.62 1.49 -4.53
CA ALA A 100 4.63 1.39 -3.48
C ALA A 100 4.97 2.80 -2.97
N THR A 101 5.66 2.90 -1.85
CA THR A 101 6.28 4.17 -1.44
C THR A 101 7.20 4.68 -2.57
N GLY A 102 7.05 5.96 -2.94
CA GLY A 102 7.74 6.57 -4.09
C GLY A 102 7.20 6.14 -5.47
N ALA A 103 6.19 5.26 -5.51
CA ALA A 103 5.47 4.83 -6.71
C ALA A 103 6.33 4.25 -7.85
N GLN A 104 7.54 3.75 -7.53
CA GLN A 104 8.43 3.09 -8.49
C GLN A 104 7.93 1.71 -8.93
N ARG A 105 6.95 1.16 -8.21
CA ARG A 105 6.20 -0.01 -8.60
C ARG A 105 4.73 0.18 -8.29
N VAL A 106 3.90 -0.24 -9.25
CA VAL A 106 2.46 -0.06 -9.21
C VAL A 106 1.76 -1.36 -9.59
N ALA A 107 0.71 -1.72 -8.85
CA ALA A 107 -0.29 -2.69 -9.27
C ALA A 107 -1.43 -1.95 -9.98
N VAL A 108 -1.81 -2.40 -11.16
CA VAL A 108 -2.86 -1.81 -11.97
C VAL A 108 -3.92 -2.86 -12.23
N GLN A 109 -5.18 -2.54 -11.97
CA GLN A 109 -6.31 -3.34 -12.41
C GLN A 109 -6.96 -2.64 -13.62
N GLY A 110 -6.99 -3.32 -14.76
CA GLY A 110 -7.72 -2.86 -15.94
C GLY A 110 -9.23 -3.00 -15.79
N ALA A 111 -10.01 -2.37 -16.66
CA ALA A 111 -11.47 -2.48 -16.69
C ALA A 111 -11.94 -3.91 -16.99
N SER A 112 -11.11 -4.72 -17.66
CA SER A 112 -11.29 -6.18 -17.82
C SER A 112 -11.25 -6.96 -16.51
N GLY A 113 -10.70 -6.37 -15.44
CA GLY A 113 -10.46 -7.01 -14.15
C GLY A 113 -9.08 -7.66 -14.00
N VAL A 114 -8.30 -7.76 -15.09
CA VAL A 114 -6.93 -8.30 -15.09
C VAL A 114 -6.00 -7.37 -14.30
N VAL A 115 -5.08 -7.97 -13.54
CA VAL A 115 -4.08 -7.24 -12.74
C VAL A 115 -2.70 -7.33 -13.38
N TYR A 116 -2.05 -6.17 -13.46
CA TYR A 116 -0.73 -5.97 -14.04
C TYR A 116 0.23 -5.36 -13.01
N ALA A 117 1.51 -5.69 -13.12
CA ALA A 117 2.59 -5.00 -12.43
C ALA A 117 3.25 -4.00 -13.40
N VAL A 118 3.39 -2.75 -12.97
CA VAL A 118 4.07 -1.69 -13.74
C VAL A 118 5.27 -1.19 -12.95
N ALA A 119 6.44 -1.27 -13.56
CA ALA A 119 7.72 -0.78 -13.04
C ALA A 119 8.76 -0.70 -14.16
N ASP A 120 9.73 0.21 -14.03
CA ASP A 120 10.88 0.30 -14.95
C ASP A 120 10.51 0.38 -16.45
N GLY A 121 9.39 1.02 -16.77
CA GLY A 121 8.88 1.17 -18.13
C GLY A 121 8.19 -0.08 -18.71
N ARG A 122 8.02 -1.13 -17.91
CA ARG A 122 7.37 -2.39 -18.30
C ARG A 122 6.00 -2.53 -17.66
N THR A 123 5.10 -3.19 -18.38
CA THR A 123 3.78 -3.61 -17.91
C THR A 123 3.69 -5.13 -18.07
N ASP A 124 3.71 -5.84 -16.95
CA ASP A 124 3.64 -7.30 -16.92
C ASP A 124 2.26 -7.73 -16.42
N GLU A 125 1.53 -8.55 -17.20
CA GLU A 125 0.33 -9.22 -16.69
C GLU A 125 0.71 -10.21 -15.59
N ILE A 126 0.05 -10.14 -14.44
CA ILE A 126 0.35 -11.04 -13.31
C ILE A 126 -0.83 -11.89 -12.88
N ASP A 127 -2.08 -11.45 -13.06
CA ASP A 127 -3.24 -12.26 -12.68
C ASP A 127 -4.47 -11.94 -13.54
N SER A 128 -4.91 -12.92 -14.32
CA SER A 128 -6.10 -12.86 -15.18
C SER A 128 -7.24 -13.75 -14.68
N ARG A 129 -7.20 -14.20 -13.42
CA ARG A 129 -8.36 -14.89 -12.82
C ARG A 129 -9.59 -13.98 -12.87
N PRO A 130 -10.80 -14.51 -13.14
CA PRO A 130 -11.99 -13.68 -13.23
C PRO A 130 -12.44 -13.18 -11.86
N GLY A 131 -13.07 -12.00 -11.84
CA GLY A 131 -13.72 -11.47 -10.63
C GLY A 131 -12.76 -11.00 -9.53
N LEU A 132 -11.52 -10.65 -9.88
CA LEU A 132 -10.56 -10.05 -8.94
C LEU A 132 -11.13 -8.75 -8.36
N ILE A 133 -11.03 -8.59 -7.04
CA ILE A 133 -11.21 -7.27 -6.40
C ILE A 133 -9.99 -6.38 -6.67
N PRO A 134 -10.06 -5.06 -6.42
CA PRO A 134 -8.89 -4.19 -6.47
C PRO A 134 -7.69 -4.81 -5.71
N PRO A 135 -6.49 -4.84 -6.32
CA PRO A 135 -5.34 -5.48 -5.70
C PRO A 135 -4.92 -4.73 -4.43
N SER A 136 -4.03 -5.36 -3.66
CA SER A 136 -3.22 -4.66 -2.65
C SER A 136 -1.74 -4.77 -3.02
N LEU A 137 -0.92 -3.89 -2.48
CA LEU A 137 0.54 -3.94 -2.65
C LEU A 137 1.15 -3.79 -1.27
N ASP A 138 2.17 -4.58 -0.95
CA ASP A 138 2.83 -4.54 0.35
C ASP A 138 4.22 -3.86 0.31
N PRO A 139 4.79 -3.49 1.48
CA PRO A 139 6.10 -2.83 1.56
C PRO A 139 7.27 -3.70 1.08
N PHE A 140 7.09 -5.01 0.97
CA PHE A 140 8.08 -5.95 0.43
C PHE A 140 7.97 -6.07 -1.10
N GLY A 141 7.04 -5.33 -1.71
CA GLY A 141 6.80 -5.32 -3.14
C GLY A 141 5.94 -6.48 -3.63
N TYR A 142 5.22 -7.21 -2.78
CA TYR A 142 4.27 -8.20 -3.27
C TYR A 142 2.96 -7.54 -3.67
N ILE A 143 2.45 -7.90 -4.84
CA ILE A 143 1.08 -7.55 -5.26
C ILE A 143 0.16 -8.67 -4.83
N TRP A 144 -0.90 -8.33 -4.10
CA TRP A 144 -1.86 -9.26 -3.55
C TRP A 144 -3.13 -9.24 -4.39
N THR A 145 -3.63 -10.41 -4.77
CA THR A 145 -4.84 -10.57 -5.59
C THR A 145 -5.73 -11.68 -5.04
N VAL A 146 -7.05 -11.49 -5.13
CA VAL A 146 -8.03 -12.49 -4.74
C VAL A 146 -9.31 -12.33 -5.56
N PRO A 147 -9.88 -13.42 -6.11
CA PRO A 147 -11.21 -13.38 -6.71
C PRO A 147 -12.26 -13.14 -5.62
N ARG A 148 -13.21 -12.24 -5.86
CA ARG A 148 -14.26 -11.86 -4.91
C ARG A 148 -14.99 -13.05 -4.31
N THR A 149 -15.30 -14.06 -5.12
CA THR A 149 -16.07 -15.25 -4.75
C THR A 149 -15.19 -16.48 -4.47
N SER A 150 -13.88 -16.30 -4.35
CA SER A 150 -12.95 -17.37 -3.99
C SER A 150 -11.99 -16.90 -2.89
N PRO A 151 -12.52 -16.57 -1.69
CA PRO A 151 -11.76 -15.93 -0.63
C PRO A 151 -10.63 -16.80 -0.05
N SER A 152 -10.67 -18.12 -0.26
CA SER A 152 -9.57 -19.03 0.08
C SER A 152 -8.38 -18.97 -0.88
N SER A 153 -8.49 -18.26 -2.01
CA SER A 153 -7.52 -18.23 -3.12
C SER A 153 -6.77 -16.91 -3.21
N ILE A 154 -6.15 -16.48 -2.11
CA ILE A 154 -5.32 -15.27 -2.07
C ILE A 154 -3.94 -15.57 -2.65
N PHE A 155 -3.50 -14.78 -3.64
CA PHE A 155 -2.17 -14.88 -4.23
C PHE A 155 -1.33 -13.64 -3.92
N ALA A 156 -0.03 -13.85 -3.68
CA ALA A 156 0.95 -12.78 -3.55
C ALA A 156 2.04 -12.94 -4.63
N TRP A 157 2.17 -11.92 -5.48
CA TRP A 157 3.06 -11.89 -6.65
C TRP A 157 4.33 -11.10 -6.32
N PRO A 158 5.52 -11.70 -6.38
CA PRO A 158 6.77 -11.03 -6.07
C PRO A 158 7.16 -9.99 -7.13
N ASN A 159 8.26 -9.26 -6.90
CA ASN A 159 8.91 -8.51 -7.97
C ASN A 159 9.63 -9.45 -8.92
N SER A 160 9.19 -9.55 -10.18
CA SER A 160 9.99 -10.22 -11.19
C SER A 160 10.87 -9.22 -11.93
N SER A 161 12.17 -9.28 -11.66
CA SER A 161 13.18 -8.49 -12.36
C SER A 161 13.65 -9.13 -13.68
N SER A 162 13.13 -10.31 -14.06
CA SER A 162 13.75 -11.14 -15.11
C SER A 162 12.86 -11.49 -16.30
N GLY A 163 11.65 -10.92 -16.41
CA GLY A 163 10.72 -11.23 -17.51
C GLY A 163 10.17 -12.67 -17.49
N SER A 164 10.54 -13.48 -16.50
CA SER A 164 9.89 -14.74 -16.18
C SER A 164 8.85 -14.52 -15.10
N ALA A 165 7.63 -15.02 -15.27
CA ALA A 165 6.60 -14.97 -14.23
C ALA A 165 7.13 -15.70 -12.99
N SER A 166 7.59 -14.94 -11.99
CA SER A 166 7.93 -15.53 -10.69
C SER A 166 6.62 -16.07 -10.11
N ALA A 167 6.61 -17.36 -9.79
CA ALA A 167 5.41 -18.03 -9.30
C ALA A 167 4.82 -17.28 -8.10
N SER A 168 3.52 -17.05 -8.13
CA SER A 168 2.81 -16.49 -6.99
C SER A 168 2.92 -17.40 -5.77
N ARG A 169 2.80 -16.81 -4.58
CA ARG A 169 2.57 -17.55 -3.34
C ARG A 169 1.06 -17.69 -3.15
N SER A 170 0.57 -18.92 -3.00
CA SER A 170 -0.81 -19.17 -2.62
C SER A 170 -0.92 -19.19 -1.09
N LEU A 171 -1.88 -18.41 -0.58
CA LEU A 171 -2.12 -18.22 0.84
C LEU A 171 -3.58 -18.60 1.13
N ALA A 172 -3.78 -19.46 2.12
CA ALA A 172 -5.11 -19.86 2.55
C ALA A 172 -5.81 -18.66 3.20
N GLY A 173 -6.82 -18.12 2.52
CA GLY A 173 -7.71 -17.11 3.10
C GLY A 173 -8.78 -17.72 4.01
N PRO A 174 -9.74 -16.90 4.49
CA PRO A 174 -10.78 -17.34 5.41
C PRO A 174 -11.70 -18.39 4.77
N SER A 175 -11.78 -19.57 5.37
CA SER A 175 -12.48 -20.73 4.81
C SER A 175 -14.00 -20.68 4.97
N ASP A 176 -14.49 -19.91 5.94
CA ASP A 176 -15.93 -19.73 6.20
C ASP A 176 -16.52 -18.55 5.42
N ALA A 177 -15.68 -17.71 4.80
CA ALA A 177 -16.12 -16.60 3.98
C ALA A 177 -16.63 -17.09 2.61
N GLY A 178 -17.74 -16.51 2.17
CA GLY A 178 -18.23 -16.66 0.80
C GLY A 178 -17.68 -15.59 -0.15
N GLN A 179 -17.31 -14.42 0.39
CA GLN A 179 -16.76 -13.31 -0.40
C GLN A 179 -15.71 -12.50 0.35
N ILE A 180 -14.75 -11.93 -0.39
CA ILE A 180 -13.94 -10.77 0.01
C ILE A 180 -14.26 -9.63 -0.94
N THR A 181 -14.60 -8.44 -0.43
CA THR A 181 -14.94 -7.27 -1.29
C THR A 181 -13.81 -6.25 -1.40
N ALA A 182 -12.96 -6.15 -0.38
CA ALA A 182 -11.80 -5.26 -0.34
C ALA A 182 -10.73 -5.86 0.58
N MET A 183 -9.46 -5.57 0.30
CA MET A 183 -8.33 -5.96 1.16
C MET A 183 -7.20 -4.93 1.13
N ALA A 184 -6.45 -4.85 2.23
CA ALA A 184 -5.26 -4.01 2.31
C ALA A 184 -4.20 -4.62 3.23
N VAL A 185 -2.96 -4.71 2.73
CA VAL A 185 -1.80 -5.04 3.57
C VAL A 185 -1.36 -3.78 4.34
N SER A 186 -0.98 -3.96 5.61
CA SER A 186 -0.50 -2.89 6.48
C SER A 186 0.83 -2.31 6.02
N ARG A 187 1.13 -1.10 6.49
CA ARG A 187 2.35 -0.34 6.15
C ARG A 187 3.64 -0.99 6.63
N ASP A 188 3.56 -1.82 7.66
CA ASP A 188 4.66 -2.66 8.15
C ASP A 188 4.74 -4.01 7.43
N GLY A 189 3.77 -4.33 6.56
CA GLY A 189 3.69 -5.60 5.84
C GLY A 189 3.36 -6.82 6.70
N ALA A 190 2.99 -6.61 7.97
CA ALA A 190 2.78 -7.67 8.96
C ALA A 190 1.32 -8.13 9.10
N ARG A 191 0.35 -7.36 8.58
CA ARG A 191 -1.08 -7.62 8.72
C ARG A 191 -1.82 -7.45 7.40
N LEU A 192 -2.86 -8.24 7.20
CA LEU A 192 -3.81 -8.11 6.10
C LEU A 192 -5.19 -7.79 6.69
N ALA A 193 -5.78 -6.67 6.27
CA ALA A 193 -7.17 -6.33 6.56
C ALA A 193 -8.06 -6.74 5.39
N MET A 194 -9.22 -7.32 5.67
CA MET A 194 -10.18 -7.80 4.67
C MET A 194 -11.61 -7.47 5.07
N ALA A 195 -12.43 -7.04 4.10
CA ALA A 195 -13.89 -7.05 4.23
C ALA A 195 -14.39 -8.38 3.72
N VAL A 196 -14.90 -9.21 4.62
CA VAL A 196 -15.39 -10.55 4.29
C VAL A 196 -16.91 -10.60 4.50
N THR A 197 -17.58 -11.37 3.65
CA THR A 197 -18.98 -11.75 3.84
C THR A 197 -19.06 -13.24 4.09
N ALA A 198 -19.60 -13.63 5.24
CA ALA A 198 -19.82 -15.03 5.62
C ALA A 198 -21.24 -15.19 6.14
N ASN A 199 -21.98 -16.19 5.66
CA ASN A 199 -23.37 -16.44 6.05
C ASN A 199 -24.27 -15.18 5.96
N GLY A 200 -24.03 -14.33 4.96
CA GLY A 200 -24.77 -13.08 4.75
C GLY A 200 -24.37 -11.92 5.67
N GLN A 201 -23.42 -12.11 6.59
CA GLN A 201 -22.92 -11.07 7.48
C GLN A 201 -21.59 -10.51 6.98
N VAL A 202 -21.49 -9.18 6.93
CA VAL A 202 -20.25 -8.48 6.64
C VAL A 202 -19.47 -8.31 7.94
N ARG A 203 -18.17 -8.57 7.88
CA ARG A 203 -17.25 -8.30 8.99
C ARG A 203 -15.89 -7.88 8.44
N ILE A 204 -15.16 -7.15 9.27
CA ILE A 204 -13.78 -6.76 8.97
C ILE A 204 -12.86 -7.66 9.76
N GLU A 205 -11.96 -8.34 9.06
CA GLU A 205 -10.95 -9.22 9.64
C GLU A 205 -9.57 -8.60 9.47
N VAL A 206 -8.76 -8.71 10.52
CA VAL A 206 -7.32 -8.42 10.45
C VAL A 206 -6.59 -9.69 10.85
N VAL A 207 -5.73 -10.19 9.95
CA VAL A 207 -4.91 -11.39 10.16
C VAL A 207 -3.43 -11.02 10.12
N ALA A 208 -2.61 -11.76 10.85
CA ALA A 208 -1.16 -11.65 10.73
C ALA A 208 -0.67 -12.26 9.41
N ILE A 209 0.40 -11.73 8.84
CA ILE A 209 1.11 -12.29 7.69
C ILE A 209 2.40 -12.93 8.21
N THR A 210 2.56 -14.23 7.99
CA THR A 210 3.83 -14.93 8.23
C THR A 210 4.70 -14.84 6.98
N ARG A 211 6.00 -14.63 7.16
CA ARG A 211 6.97 -14.48 6.07
C ARG A 211 8.21 -15.31 6.32
N ASP A 212 8.89 -15.69 5.24
CA ASP A 212 10.23 -16.26 5.30
C ASP A 212 11.30 -15.19 5.58
N ASP A 213 12.57 -15.63 5.64
CA ASP A 213 13.74 -14.79 5.91
C ASP A 213 14.02 -13.74 4.80
N ARG A 214 13.40 -13.89 3.63
CA ARG A 214 13.50 -12.97 2.49
C ARG A 214 12.28 -12.05 2.40
N GLY A 215 11.36 -12.13 3.36
CA GLY A 215 10.13 -11.35 3.39
C GLY A 215 9.05 -11.87 2.44
N ALA A 216 9.18 -13.07 1.87
CA ALA A 216 8.11 -13.65 1.07
C ALA A 216 6.98 -14.14 1.99
N PRO A 217 5.71 -13.84 1.68
CA PRO A 217 4.59 -14.33 2.49
C PRO A 217 4.45 -15.85 2.36
N THR A 218 4.34 -16.51 3.50
CA THR A 218 4.25 -17.98 3.61
C THR A 218 2.90 -18.45 4.16
N GLY A 219 2.14 -17.57 4.79
CA GLY A 219 0.83 -17.92 5.35
C GLY A 219 0.14 -16.74 6.02
N LEU A 220 -1.16 -16.89 6.24
CA LEU A 220 -1.97 -15.98 7.03
C LEU A 220 -2.27 -16.62 8.38
N GLY A 221 -2.20 -15.82 9.45
CA GLY A 221 -2.61 -16.25 10.79
C GLY A 221 -4.12 -16.44 10.88
N VAL A 222 -4.56 -16.94 12.03
CA VAL A 222 -5.99 -16.95 12.37
C VAL A 222 -6.46 -15.51 12.54
N ALA A 223 -7.68 -15.20 12.10
CA ALA A 223 -8.29 -13.88 12.30
C ALA A 223 -8.23 -13.51 13.78
N ASP A 224 -7.85 -12.26 14.05
CA ASP A 224 -7.95 -11.69 15.39
C ASP A 224 -9.40 -11.87 15.88
N PRO A 225 -9.64 -12.40 17.10
CA PRO A 225 -10.99 -12.52 17.67
C PRO A 225 -11.75 -11.19 17.75
N ASN A 226 -11.07 -10.05 17.59
CA ASN A 226 -11.66 -8.72 17.42
C ASN A 226 -12.29 -8.52 16.03
N VAL A 227 -13.10 -9.49 15.59
CA VAL A 227 -13.96 -9.37 14.41
C VAL A 227 -14.85 -8.15 14.58
N ILE A 228 -14.65 -7.15 13.73
CA ILE A 228 -15.48 -5.94 13.78
C ILE A 228 -16.75 -6.23 12.99
N SER A 229 -17.84 -6.52 13.71
CA SER A 229 -19.17 -6.62 13.12
C SER A 229 -19.49 -5.34 12.35
N TRP A 230 -20.00 -5.52 11.14
CA TRP A 230 -20.16 -4.44 10.18
C TRP A 230 -21.53 -4.53 9.50
N PRO A 231 -22.40 -3.52 9.63
CA PRO A 231 -23.79 -3.62 9.19
C PRO A 231 -24.00 -3.39 7.69
N ALA A 232 -22.96 -3.00 6.96
CA ALA A 232 -23.04 -2.41 5.62
C ALA A 232 -22.12 -3.12 4.60
N ALA A 233 -22.36 -2.98 3.30
CA ALA A 233 -21.42 -3.48 2.31
C ALA A 233 -20.16 -2.60 2.32
N ALA A 234 -18.97 -3.20 2.47
CA ALA A 234 -17.70 -2.48 2.37
C ALA A 234 -17.34 -2.26 0.89
N LEU A 235 -17.09 -1.00 0.55
CA LEU A 235 -16.68 -0.53 -0.77
C LEU A 235 -15.16 -0.56 -0.93
N ASP A 236 -14.43 -0.12 0.11
CA ASP A 236 -12.97 -0.04 0.09
C ASP A 236 -12.38 -0.16 1.50
N ILE A 237 -11.13 -0.60 1.59
CA ILE A 237 -10.36 -0.71 2.83
C ILE A 237 -8.97 -0.15 2.61
N ALA A 238 -8.48 0.64 3.58
CA ALA A 238 -7.11 1.11 3.60
C ALA A 238 -6.57 1.24 5.03
N TRP A 239 -5.27 1.08 5.22
CA TRP A 239 -4.58 1.41 6.47
C TRP A 239 -4.29 2.91 6.54
N LEU A 240 -5.02 3.62 7.41
CA LEU A 240 -4.93 5.09 7.60
C LEU A 240 -3.70 5.48 8.43
N ASP A 241 -3.23 4.57 9.28
CA ASP A 241 -1.97 4.61 10.00
C ASP A 241 -1.54 3.17 10.34
N ASP A 242 -0.55 3.01 11.22
CA ASP A 242 0.01 1.70 11.60
C ASP A 242 -0.99 0.81 12.36
N THR A 243 -2.05 1.38 12.93
CA THR A 243 -3.01 0.66 13.78
C THR A 243 -4.46 0.91 13.41
N THR A 244 -4.74 1.84 12.50
CA THR A 244 -6.11 2.22 12.12
C THR A 244 -6.45 1.73 10.73
N VAL A 245 -7.49 0.91 10.65
CA VAL A 245 -8.12 0.49 9.40
C VAL A 245 -9.27 1.45 9.09
N GLY A 246 -9.20 2.09 7.94
CA GLY A 246 -10.31 2.82 7.33
C GLY A 246 -11.13 1.87 6.48
N VAL A 247 -12.44 1.87 6.70
CA VAL A 247 -13.39 1.08 5.91
C VAL A 247 -14.44 2.03 5.38
N LEU A 248 -14.45 2.17 4.06
CA LEU A 248 -15.50 2.87 3.34
C LEU A 248 -16.64 1.88 3.12
N ALA A 249 -17.84 2.23 3.56
CA ALA A 249 -19.01 1.39 3.43
C ALA A 249 -20.23 2.21 3.01
N THR A 250 -21.25 1.52 2.53
CA THR A 250 -22.56 2.13 2.23
C THR A 250 -23.65 1.42 3.01
N ASP A 251 -24.48 2.20 3.73
CA ASP A 251 -25.69 1.73 4.41
C ASP A 251 -26.96 1.96 3.57
N GLY A 252 -26.81 2.26 2.28
CA GLY A 252 -27.91 2.63 1.40
C GLY A 252 -27.46 3.68 0.39
N ALA A 253 -27.97 4.91 0.54
CA ALA A 253 -27.68 6.01 -0.39
C ALA A 253 -26.38 6.77 -0.07
N SER A 254 -25.92 6.76 1.19
CA SER A 254 -24.81 7.60 1.63
C SER A 254 -23.62 6.76 2.10
N PRO A 255 -22.43 6.89 1.47
CA PRO A 255 -21.22 6.28 1.99
C PRO A 255 -20.79 6.93 3.30
N LEU A 256 -20.23 6.11 4.18
CA LEU A 256 -19.58 6.52 5.41
C LEU A 256 -18.18 5.93 5.48
N LEU A 257 -17.27 6.65 6.14
CA LEU A 257 -15.95 6.14 6.47
C LEU A 257 -15.90 5.85 7.96
N ARG A 258 -15.74 4.59 8.34
CA ARG A 258 -15.42 4.26 9.73
C ARG A 258 -13.95 3.90 9.87
N GLN A 259 -13.35 4.51 10.88
CA GLN A 259 -11.95 4.38 11.22
C GLN A 259 -11.87 3.57 12.50
N GLN A 260 -11.25 2.40 12.40
CA GLN A 260 -11.21 1.41 13.46
C GLN A 260 -9.77 1.17 13.86
N GLN A 261 -9.43 1.55 15.08
CA GLN A 261 -8.15 1.17 15.66
C GLN A 261 -8.18 -0.34 15.97
N VAL A 262 -7.15 -1.08 15.57
CA VAL A 262 -7.02 -2.51 15.88
C VAL A 262 -6.93 -2.67 17.41
N GLY A 263 -7.87 -3.43 17.98
CA GLY A 263 -8.01 -3.59 19.44
C GLY A 263 -8.48 -2.35 20.20
N GLY A 264 -8.92 -1.29 19.49
CA GLY A 264 -9.27 0.00 20.07
C GLY A 264 -10.66 0.51 19.68
N PRO A 265 -10.98 1.77 20.00
CA PRO A 265 -12.26 2.37 19.66
C PRO A 265 -12.40 2.59 18.15
N ALA A 266 -13.66 2.74 17.73
CA ALA A 266 -14.01 3.13 16.37
C ALA A 266 -14.62 4.53 16.35
N ARG A 267 -14.46 5.23 15.22
CA ARG A 267 -15.23 6.43 14.92
C ARG A 267 -15.76 6.38 13.49
N THR A 268 -16.95 6.92 13.28
CA THR A 268 -17.54 7.10 11.96
C THR A 268 -17.48 8.55 11.57
N VAL A 269 -17.13 8.82 10.31
CA VAL A 269 -17.13 10.15 9.73
C VAL A 269 -17.85 10.13 8.38
N ASP A 270 -18.61 11.19 8.12
CA ASP A 270 -19.26 11.38 6.83
C ASP A 270 -18.22 11.67 5.74
N VAL A 271 -18.54 11.19 4.54
CA VAL A 271 -17.77 11.44 3.32
C VAL A 271 -18.70 11.94 2.22
N PRO A 272 -18.18 12.60 1.17
CA PRO A 272 -19.01 13.01 0.03
C PRO A 272 -19.73 11.81 -0.58
N GLU A 273 -20.99 11.97 -1.01
CA GLU A 273 -21.86 10.86 -1.45
C GLU A 273 -21.28 10.02 -2.59
N ALA A 274 -20.45 10.62 -3.44
CA ALA A 274 -19.83 9.92 -4.56
C ALA A 274 -18.62 9.07 -4.18
N THR A 275 -18.16 9.09 -2.92
CA THR A 275 -16.89 8.46 -2.52
C THR A 275 -16.92 6.95 -2.73
N GLN A 276 -15.93 6.43 -3.46
CA GLN A 276 -15.76 5.02 -3.78
C GLN A 276 -14.37 4.49 -3.41
N THR A 277 -13.39 5.37 -3.22
CA THR A 277 -12.02 5.00 -2.87
C THR A 277 -11.51 5.87 -1.75
N ILE A 278 -10.77 5.27 -0.83
CA ILE A 278 -10.03 5.96 0.23
C ILE A 278 -8.53 5.67 0.08
N ALA A 279 -7.70 6.68 0.27
CA ALA A 279 -6.26 6.50 0.36
C ALA A 279 -5.72 7.18 1.61
N PRO A 280 -4.74 6.55 2.30
CA PRO A 280 -3.99 7.26 3.32
C PRO A 280 -3.22 8.42 2.66
N ALA A 281 -3.08 9.51 3.40
CA ALA A 281 -2.23 10.62 2.99
C ALA A 281 -1.12 10.85 4.02
N SER A 282 -0.13 11.66 3.65
CA SER A 282 0.86 12.22 4.56
C SER A 282 0.50 13.68 4.83
N PRO A 283 0.40 14.13 6.10
CA PRO A 283 0.56 13.34 7.33
C PRO A 283 -0.59 12.34 7.56
N THR A 284 -0.35 11.30 8.36
CA THR A 284 -1.24 10.13 8.56
C THR A 284 -2.62 10.46 9.16
N SER A 285 -2.78 11.66 9.73
CA SER A 285 -4.09 12.18 10.16
C SER A 285 -5.02 12.56 8.99
N THR A 286 -4.51 12.55 7.76
CA THR A 286 -5.21 12.97 6.55
C THR A 286 -5.66 11.76 5.72
N VAL A 287 -6.86 11.86 5.15
CA VAL A 287 -7.41 10.85 4.25
C VAL A 287 -7.77 11.50 2.91
N GLN A 288 -7.35 10.90 1.81
CA GLN A 288 -7.81 11.25 0.46
C GLN A 288 -9.06 10.42 0.14
N LEU A 289 -10.06 11.08 -0.41
CA LEU A 289 -11.35 10.48 -0.78
C LEU A 289 -11.55 10.72 -2.28
N PHE A 290 -11.97 9.71 -3.02
CA PHE A 290 -12.16 9.83 -4.47
C PHE A 290 -13.48 9.18 -4.91
N GLY A 291 -14.14 9.83 -5.88
CA GLY A 291 -15.42 9.39 -6.39
C GLY A 291 -15.96 10.30 -7.49
N ASN A 292 -16.58 9.72 -8.53
CA ASN A 292 -17.18 10.43 -9.67
C ASN A 292 -16.30 11.54 -10.26
N GLY A 293 -15.00 11.29 -10.42
CA GLY A 293 -14.08 12.24 -11.04
C GLY A 293 -13.56 13.34 -10.11
N VAL A 294 -14.01 13.38 -8.86
CA VAL A 294 -13.65 14.41 -7.89
C VAL A 294 -12.78 13.81 -6.79
N LEU A 295 -11.72 14.54 -6.46
CA LEU A 295 -10.79 14.20 -5.38
C LEU A 295 -10.99 15.20 -4.24
N TRP A 296 -11.16 14.66 -3.03
CA TRP A 296 -11.20 15.41 -1.79
C TRP A 296 -10.08 15.00 -0.85
N VAL A 297 -9.71 15.93 0.01
CA VAL A 297 -8.78 15.70 1.12
C VAL A 297 -9.50 16.03 2.43
N ARG A 298 -9.41 15.13 3.40
CA ARG A 298 -9.94 15.31 4.74
C ARG A 298 -8.79 15.37 5.75
N SER A 299 -8.47 16.57 6.20
CA SER A 299 -7.53 16.85 7.30
C SER A 299 -8.23 17.36 8.57
N GLY A 300 -9.57 17.52 8.52
CA GLY A 300 -10.39 18.05 9.61
C GLY A 300 -11.84 17.57 9.55
N PRO A 301 -12.80 18.30 10.15
CA PRO A 301 -14.21 17.89 10.24
C PRO A 301 -14.95 17.81 8.91
N ALA A 302 -14.53 18.58 7.91
CA ALA A 302 -15.13 18.61 6.57
C ALA A 302 -14.08 18.27 5.51
N PRO A 303 -14.43 17.47 4.48
CA PRO A 303 -13.56 17.23 3.34
C PRO A 303 -13.49 18.48 2.46
N THR A 304 -12.32 18.78 1.91
CA THR A 304 -12.12 19.88 0.94
C THR A 304 -11.86 19.28 -0.44
N GLN A 305 -12.56 19.78 -1.45
CA GLN A 305 -12.31 19.38 -2.84
C GLN A 305 -10.96 19.95 -3.29
N VAL A 306 -10.11 19.09 -3.85
CA VAL A 306 -8.77 19.47 -4.31
C VAL A 306 -8.59 19.37 -5.82
N SER A 307 -9.37 18.51 -6.50
CA SER A 307 -9.32 18.37 -7.95
C SER A 307 -10.61 17.80 -8.51
N THR A 308 -10.86 18.07 -9.79
CA THR A 308 -11.86 17.41 -10.63
C THR A 308 -11.18 16.72 -11.81
N ASN A 309 -11.94 15.99 -12.62
CA ASN A 309 -11.47 15.25 -13.80
C ASN A 309 -10.34 14.24 -13.49
N VAL A 310 -10.35 13.69 -12.27
CA VAL A 310 -9.46 12.59 -11.88
C VAL A 310 -10.08 11.28 -12.36
N LYS A 311 -9.36 10.49 -13.14
CA LYS A 311 -9.83 9.17 -13.60
C LYS A 311 -9.69 8.12 -12.51
N VAL A 312 -8.55 8.10 -11.84
CA VAL A 312 -8.24 7.14 -10.77
C VAL A 312 -7.38 7.82 -9.71
N LEU A 313 -7.74 7.64 -8.44
CA LEU A 313 -6.85 7.88 -7.31
C LEU A 313 -6.00 6.62 -7.07
N ALA A 314 -4.68 6.73 -7.18
CA ALA A 314 -3.78 5.66 -6.81
C ALA A 314 -3.63 5.61 -5.29
N VAL A 315 -3.88 4.44 -4.69
CA VAL A 315 -3.70 4.24 -3.25
C VAL A 315 -2.24 3.89 -3.01
N GLN A 316 -1.50 4.84 -2.46
CA GLN A 316 -0.09 4.65 -2.12
C GLN A 316 0.04 3.98 -0.74
N LEU A 317 1.01 3.07 -0.61
CA LEU A 317 1.47 2.63 0.69
C LEU A 317 1.93 3.85 1.51
N GLY A 318 1.28 4.06 2.66
CA GLY A 318 1.81 4.99 3.64
C GLY A 318 3.21 4.55 4.09
N GLY A 319 4.00 5.50 4.58
CA GLY A 319 5.35 5.28 5.09
C GLY A 319 5.48 5.84 6.49
#